data_AF-A0A4D7YHD7-F1
#
_entry.id   AF-A0A4D7YHD7-F1
#
_cell.length_a   1.000
_cell.length_b   1.000
_cell.length_c   1.000
_cell.angle_alpha   90.00
_cell.angle_beta   90.00
_cell.angle_gamma   90.00
#
_symmetry.space_group_name_H-M   'P 1'
#
loop_
_entity.id
_entity.type
_entity.pdbx_description
1 polymer ?
#
loop_
_entity_poly.entity_id
_entity_poly.type
_entity_poly.pdbx_seq_one_letter_code
_entity_poly.pdbx_strand_id
1 'polypeptide(L)'
;MLWLDTDAVVHDLSVPVTRFFVGEEVFIYASDNPYWRSPFNAGVFICKGILALELMLEWAALYRPDQWEKHGEQWRCRDARWAGPAYEQGSFVINILPKYSQSVLFKQLPWQVLQSPFPLDNSFTLHFAERFKANIGVYCAAFPQTRLAREE
;
A
#
# COMPACT_ATOMS: atom_id res chain seq x y z
N MET A 1 -0.72 -11.78 -3.20
CA MET A 1 -0.22 -10.59 -3.91
C MET A 1 0.22 -9.58 -2.86
N LEU A 2 1.39 -8.98 -3.06
CA LEU A 2 1.88 -7.84 -2.29
C LEU A 2 1.83 -6.64 -3.23
N TRP A 3 1.01 -5.65 -2.93
CA TRP A 3 0.97 -4.38 -3.66
C TRP A 3 2.01 -3.45 -3.04
N LEU A 4 2.80 -2.80 -3.89
CA LEU A 4 3.81 -1.82 -3.51
C LEU A 4 3.75 -0.68 -4.53
N ASP A 5 3.62 0.55 -4.03
CA ASP A 5 3.91 1.73 -4.83
C ASP A 5 5.38 1.73 -5.25
N THR A 6 5.67 2.43 -6.34
CA THR A 6 7.03 2.48 -6.93
C THR A 6 8.07 3.12 -6.02
N ASP A 7 7.64 3.84 -4.99
CA ASP A 7 8.43 4.44 -3.92
C ASP A 7 8.31 3.65 -2.61
N ALA A 8 7.97 2.36 -2.66
CA ALA A 8 8.00 1.44 -1.53
C ALA A 8 8.98 0.28 -1.78
N VAL A 9 9.41 -0.37 -0.69
CA VAL A 9 10.35 -1.51 -0.73
C VAL A 9 10.03 -2.53 0.36
N VAL A 10 10.33 -3.80 0.10
CA VAL A 10 10.40 -4.82 1.15
C VAL A 10 11.72 -4.67 1.90
N HIS A 11 11.63 -4.36 3.18
CA HIS A 11 12.79 -4.08 4.03
C HIS A 11 13.28 -5.33 4.76
N ASP A 12 12.38 -6.05 5.41
CA ASP A 12 12.73 -7.28 6.12
C ASP A 12 12.50 -8.49 5.21
N LEU A 13 13.55 -8.89 4.50
CA LEU A 13 13.55 -10.06 3.62
C LEU A 13 13.60 -11.39 4.37
N SER A 14 13.82 -11.38 5.69
CA SER A 14 13.83 -12.59 6.51
C SER A 14 12.43 -13.08 6.87
N VAL A 15 11.43 -12.19 6.79
CA VAL A 15 10.05 -12.48 7.12
C VAL A 15 9.26 -12.88 5.87
N PRO A 16 8.66 -14.08 5.82
CA PRO A 16 7.79 -14.43 4.71
C PRO A 16 6.48 -13.64 4.80
N VAL A 17 6.02 -13.13 3.65
CA VAL A 17 4.75 -12.38 3.53
C VAL A 17 3.54 -13.15 4.11
N THR A 18 3.59 -14.48 4.12
CA THR A 18 2.54 -15.35 4.65
C THR A 18 2.36 -15.22 6.17
N ARG A 19 3.36 -14.72 6.90
CA ARG A 19 3.33 -14.54 8.37
C ARG A 19 2.15 -13.67 8.83
N PHE A 20 1.69 -12.73 8.00
CA PHE A 20 0.63 -11.81 8.39
C PHE A 20 -0.77 -12.45 8.41
N PHE A 21 -0.92 -13.62 7.81
CA PHE A 21 -2.17 -14.37 7.75
C PHE A 21 -2.14 -15.50 8.79
N VAL A 22 -2.81 -15.31 9.93
CA VAL A 22 -2.82 -16.27 11.05
C VAL A 22 -4.16 -17.00 11.19
N GLY A 23 -5.16 -16.60 10.41
CA GLY A 23 -6.47 -17.21 10.32
C GLY A 23 -7.08 -17.00 8.93
N GLU A 24 -8.34 -16.58 8.92
CA GLU A 24 -9.15 -16.42 7.71
C GLU A 24 -8.91 -15.09 6.98
N GLU A 25 -7.94 -14.28 7.44
CA GLU A 25 -7.70 -12.99 6.81
C GLU A 25 -7.32 -13.18 5.33
N VAL A 26 -7.87 -12.36 4.46
CA VAL A 26 -7.54 -12.35 3.02
C VAL A 26 -7.00 -11.00 2.58
N PHE A 27 -7.15 -9.96 3.40
CA PHE A 27 -6.66 -8.60 3.14
C PHE A 27 -5.97 -8.02 4.37
N ILE A 28 -4.67 -7.74 4.25
CA ILE A 28 -3.84 -7.11 5.27
C ILE A 28 -3.50 -5.71 4.81
N TYR A 29 -3.74 -4.73 5.69
CA TYR A 29 -3.52 -3.32 5.37
C TYR A 29 -3.01 -2.57 6.60
N ALA A 30 -2.66 -1.31 6.42
CA ALA A 30 -2.36 -0.42 7.52
C ALA A 30 -2.92 0.98 7.23
N SER A 31 -3.05 1.81 8.28
CA SER A 31 -3.36 3.22 8.15
C SER A 31 -2.18 4.00 7.58
N ASP A 32 -2.42 5.27 7.26
CA ASP A 32 -1.33 6.23 7.09
C ASP A 32 -0.41 6.26 8.32
N ASN A 33 0.83 6.70 8.10
CA ASN A 33 1.67 7.18 9.19
C ASN A 33 1.11 8.52 9.74
N PRO A 34 1.50 8.97 10.96
CA PRO A 34 0.88 10.11 11.65
C PRO A 34 0.97 11.46 10.91
N TYR A 35 1.77 11.56 9.85
CA TYR A 35 1.84 12.76 9.01
C TYR A 35 0.55 12.98 8.21
N TRP A 36 -0.13 11.89 7.79
CA TRP A 36 -1.46 11.92 7.18
C TRP A 36 -2.49 11.21 8.08
N ARG A 37 -3.77 11.27 7.72
CA ARG A 37 -4.87 10.73 8.54
C ARG A 37 -5.90 9.98 7.69
N SER A 38 -5.50 8.83 7.17
CA SER A 38 -6.40 7.85 6.55
C SER A 38 -6.33 6.52 7.30
N PRO A 39 -7.45 5.81 7.53
CA PRO A 39 -7.45 4.48 8.14
C PRO A 39 -6.85 3.41 7.23
N PHE A 40 -6.65 3.72 5.95
CA PHE A 40 -6.01 2.86 4.95
C PHE A 40 -5.03 3.68 4.12
N ASN A 41 -3.82 3.15 3.91
CA ASN A 41 -2.87 3.66 2.93
C ASN A 41 -2.74 2.67 1.76
N ALA A 42 -2.97 3.14 0.54
CA ALA A 42 -2.99 2.28 -0.63
C ALA A 42 -1.60 1.92 -1.17
N GLY A 43 -0.55 2.59 -0.70
CA GLY A 43 0.79 2.37 -1.25
C GLY A 43 1.41 1.03 -0.87
N VAL A 44 0.91 0.38 0.20
CA VAL A 44 1.30 -0.98 0.56
C VAL A 44 0.14 -1.73 1.20
N PHE A 45 -0.25 -2.86 0.60
CA PHE A 45 -1.17 -3.81 1.20
C PHE A 45 -0.90 -5.23 0.67
N ILE A 46 -1.45 -6.22 1.35
CA ILE A 46 -1.22 -7.63 1.04
C ILE A 46 -2.57 -8.32 0.95
N CYS A 47 -2.77 -9.13 -0.08
CA CYS A 47 -4.00 -9.93 -0.18
C CYS A 47 -3.74 -11.35 -0.70
N LYS A 48 -4.64 -12.31 -0.42
CA LYS A 48 -4.50 -13.70 -0.85
C LYS A 48 -5.85 -14.36 -1.22
N GLY A 49 -5.78 -15.31 -2.15
CA GLY A 49 -6.91 -16.19 -2.48
C GLY A 49 -7.98 -15.53 -3.34
N ILE A 50 -9.03 -16.32 -3.64
CA ILE A 50 -10.12 -15.94 -4.55
C ILE A 50 -11.00 -14.84 -3.93
N LEU A 51 -11.28 -14.90 -2.63
CA LEU A 51 -12.07 -13.87 -1.95
C LEU A 51 -11.40 -12.49 -2.03
N ALA A 52 -10.07 -12.42 -1.93
CA ALA A 52 -9.35 -11.18 -2.15
C ALA A 52 -9.44 -10.70 -3.60
N LEU A 53 -9.45 -11.61 -4.58
CA LEU A 53 -9.64 -11.25 -5.98
C LEU A 53 -11.03 -10.62 -6.20
N GLU A 54 -12.08 -11.21 -5.66
CA GLU A 54 -13.45 -10.67 -5.72
C GLU A 54 -13.51 -9.27 -5.12
N LEU A 55 -12.90 -9.06 -3.95
CA LEU A 55 -12.75 -7.75 -3.33
C LEU A 55 -11.98 -6.76 -4.20
N MET A 56 -10.86 -7.17 -4.80
CA MET A 56 -10.06 -6.29 -5.67
C MET A 56 -10.85 -5.90 -6.93
N LEU A 57 -11.68 -6.79 -7.47
CA LEU A 57 -12.58 -6.50 -8.58
C LEU A 57 -13.70 -5.54 -8.16
N GLU A 58 -14.28 -5.73 -6.98
CA GLU A 58 -15.26 -4.79 -6.41
C GLU A 58 -14.65 -3.40 -6.24
N TRP A 59 -13.44 -3.32 -5.67
CA TRP A 59 -12.73 -2.06 -5.49
C TRP A 59 -12.39 -1.41 -6.83
N ALA A 60 -11.89 -2.17 -7.81
CA ALA A 60 -11.59 -1.67 -9.15
C ALA A 60 -12.84 -1.14 -9.87
N ALA A 61 -14.02 -1.75 -9.65
CA ALA A 61 -15.28 -1.30 -10.22
C ALA A 61 -15.73 0.09 -9.72
N LEU A 62 -15.14 0.60 -8.63
CA LEU A 62 -15.38 1.96 -8.13
C LEU A 62 -14.60 3.04 -8.92
N TYR A 63 -13.76 2.64 -9.87
CA TYR A 63 -13.02 3.58 -10.72
C TYR A 63 -13.98 4.47 -11.52
N ARG A 64 -13.77 5.78 -11.43
CA ARG A 64 -14.59 6.80 -12.11
C ARG A 64 -13.79 7.44 -13.25
N PRO A 65 -13.83 6.89 -14.48
CA PRO A 65 -12.98 7.34 -15.58
C PRO A 65 -13.25 8.80 -15.98
N ASP A 66 -14.47 9.29 -15.78
CA ASP A 66 -14.90 10.67 -16.05
C ASP A 66 -14.23 11.71 -15.13
N GLN A 67 -13.60 11.28 -14.04
CA GLN A 67 -12.86 12.13 -13.11
C GLN A 67 -11.41 12.37 -13.53
N TRP A 68 -10.91 11.66 -14.55
CA TRP A 68 -9.49 11.69 -14.91
C TRP A 68 -9.26 12.28 -16.29
N GLU A 69 -8.32 13.20 -16.37
CA GLU A 69 -7.88 13.80 -17.61
C GLU A 69 -6.36 13.69 -17.75
N LYS A 70 -5.89 13.38 -18.96
CA LYS A 70 -4.46 13.36 -19.26
C LYS A 70 -4.01 14.75 -19.75
N HIS A 71 -3.06 15.33 -19.04
CA HIS A 71 -2.43 16.62 -19.34
C HIS A 71 -0.92 16.38 -19.59
N GLY A 72 -0.54 16.19 -20.85
CA GLY A 72 0.83 15.80 -21.22
C GLY A 72 1.19 14.41 -20.68
N GLU A 73 2.23 14.33 -19.87
CA GLU A 73 2.67 13.07 -19.21
C GLU A 73 1.98 12.82 -17.87
N GLN A 74 1.13 13.73 -17.40
CA GLN A 74 0.50 13.66 -16.09
C GLN A 74 -0.99 13.36 -16.20
N TRP A 75 -1.49 12.58 -15.27
CA TRP A 75 -2.93 12.45 -15.03
C TRP A 75 -3.35 13.47 -13.99
N ARG A 76 -4.47 14.15 -14.23
CA ARG A 76 -5.09 15.06 -13.28
C ARG A 76 -6.49 14.56 -12.97
N CYS A 77 -6.78 14.48 -11.67
CA CYS A 77 -8.12 14.22 -11.21
C CYS A 77 -8.90 15.54 -11.11
N ARG A 78 -10.15 15.55 -11.56
CA ARG A 78 -11.07 16.68 -11.43
C ARG A 78 -11.53 16.88 -9.98
N ASP A 79 -11.50 15.84 -9.14
CA ASP A 79 -11.75 15.96 -7.70
C ASP A 79 -10.55 16.63 -7.03
N ALA A 80 -10.79 17.79 -6.39
CA ALA A 80 -9.75 18.55 -5.72
C ALA A 80 -9.21 17.86 -4.44
N ARG A 81 -9.89 16.82 -3.94
CA ARG A 81 -9.46 16.10 -2.74
C ARG A 81 -8.40 15.06 -3.11
N TRP A 82 -7.16 15.36 -2.73
CA TRP A 82 -6.05 14.41 -2.80
C TRP A 82 -6.38 13.12 -2.04
N ALA A 83 -6.06 11.97 -2.64
CA ALA A 83 -6.41 10.65 -2.13
C ALA A 83 -7.91 10.49 -1.76
N GLY A 84 -8.78 11.30 -2.36
CA GLY A 84 -10.23 11.30 -2.14
C GLY A 84 -10.95 10.15 -2.85
N PRO A 85 -12.30 10.16 -2.91
CA PRO A 85 -13.09 9.05 -3.45
C PRO A 85 -12.87 8.75 -4.94
N ALA A 86 -12.20 9.63 -5.69
CA ALA A 86 -11.82 9.37 -7.08
C ALA A 86 -10.50 8.58 -7.22
N TYR A 87 -9.70 8.53 -6.15
CA TYR A 87 -8.45 7.78 -6.06
C TYR A 87 -8.71 6.41 -5.44
N GLU A 88 -7.76 5.50 -5.57
CA GLU A 88 -7.83 4.15 -5.00
C GLU A 88 -7.92 4.21 -3.46
N GLN A 89 -7.05 4.96 -2.77
CA GLN A 89 -7.06 5.04 -1.31
C GLN A 89 -8.41 5.52 -0.76
N GLY A 90 -8.90 6.66 -1.24
CA GLY A 90 -10.15 7.23 -0.74
C GLY A 90 -11.38 6.42 -1.14
N SER A 91 -11.40 5.83 -2.34
CA SER A 91 -12.52 4.96 -2.75
C SER A 91 -12.60 3.70 -1.86
N PHE A 92 -11.47 3.13 -1.46
CA PHE A 92 -11.41 2.01 -0.53
C PHE A 92 -11.98 2.39 0.85
N VAL A 93 -11.50 3.49 1.43
CA VAL A 93 -11.91 3.95 2.76
C VAL A 93 -13.41 4.22 2.83
N ILE A 94 -13.98 4.76 1.76
CA ILE A 94 -15.39 5.18 1.75
C ILE A 94 -16.33 4.02 1.43
N ASN A 95 -15.95 3.11 0.53
CA ASN A 95 -16.88 2.14 -0.03
C ASN A 95 -16.58 0.69 0.34
N ILE A 96 -15.32 0.33 0.56
CA ILE A 96 -14.90 -1.05 0.84
C ILE A 96 -14.75 -1.25 2.33
N LEU A 97 -13.91 -0.43 2.98
CA LEU A 97 -13.56 -0.60 4.38
C LEU A 97 -14.78 -0.67 5.33
N PRO A 98 -15.85 0.14 5.17
CA PRO A 98 -17.02 0.05 6.04
C PRO A 98 -17.77 -1.28 5.91
N LYS A 99 -17.86 -1.84 4.70
CA LYS A 99 -18.54 -3.13 4.42
C LYS A 99 -17.86 -4.30 5.14
N TYR A 100 -16.54 -4.22 5.29
CA TYR A 100 -15.72 -5.27 5.90
C TYR A 100 -15.23 -4.91 7.31
N SER A 101 -15.70 -3.81 7.90
CA SER A 101 -15.20 -3.27 9.18
C SER A 101 -15.34 -4.23 10.37
N GLN A 102 -16.31 -5.15 10.32
CA GLN A 102 -16.54 -6.20 11.33
C GLN A 102 -16.11 -7.60 10.84
N SER A 103 -15.48 -7.69 9.66
CA SER A 103 -15.11 -8.96 9.06
C SER A 103 -13.75 -9.44 9.56
N VAL A 104 -13.66 -10.74 9.87
CA VAL A 104 -12.38 -11.42 10.14
C VAL A 104 -11.49 -11.54 8.90
N LEU A 105 -12.05 -11.27 7.71
CA LEU A 105 -11.33 -11.29 6.44
C LEU A 105 -10.29 -10.16 6.33
N PHE A 106 -10.44 -9.10 7.13
CA PHE A 106 -9.58 -7.93 7.12
C PHE A 106 -8.75 -7.87 8.38
N LYS A 107 -7.47 -7.54 8.23
CA LYS A 107 -6.59 -7.27 9.36
C LYS A 107 -5.78 -6.02 9.14
N GLN A 108 -5.98 -5.09 10.06
CA GLN A 108 -5.19 -3.88 10.15
C GLN A 108 -3.92 -4.15 10.96
N LEU A 109 -2.76 -3.88 10.37
CA LEU A 109 -1.49 -3.83 11.06
C LEU A 109 -1.17 -2.39 11.49
N PRO A 110 -0.29 -2.20 12.47
CA PRO A 110 0.28 -0.89 12.76
C PRO A 110 0.96 -0.31 11.51
N TRP A 111 0.82 1.00 11.28
CA TRP A 111 1.43 1.68 10.13
C TRP A 111 2.94 1.50 10.08
N GLN A 112 3.62 1.31 11.21
CA GLN A 112 5.06 1.08 11.29
C GLN A 112 5.49 -0.18 10.54
N VAL A 113 4.60 -1.16 10.41
CA VAL A 113 4.88 -2.46 9.78
C VAL A 113 4.87 -2.33 8.26
N LEU A 114 3.91 -1.60 7.68
CA LEU A 114 3.72 -1.55 6.23
C LEU A 114 4.03 -0.19 5.58
N GLN A 115 3.88 0.90 6.32
CA GLN A 115 3.76 2.28 5.81
C GLN A 115 4.79 3.24 6.40
N SER A 116 5.81 2.70 7.07
CA SER A 116 6.85 3.53 7.66
C SER A 116 7.77 4.11 6.58
N PRO A 117 8.09 5.41 6.61
CA PRO A 117 9.13 5.98 5.76
C PRO A 117 10.55 5.78 6.31
N PHE A 118 10.68 5.08 7.45
CA PHE A 118 11.94 4.84 8.15
C PHE A 118 12.06 3.38 8.60
N PRO A 119 13.27 2.78 8.58
CA PRO A 119 13.50 1.45 9.10
C PRO A 119 13.28 1.42 10.62
N LEU A 120 12.20 0.76 11.06
CA LEU A 120 11.93 0.47 12.46
C LEU A 120 12.09 -1.04 12.70
N ASP A 121 12.29 -1.46 13.95
CA ASP A 121 12.52 -2.86 14.32
C ASP A 121 11.42 -3.82 13.83
N ASN A 122 10.18 -3.33 13.64
CA ASN A 122 9.04 -4.11 13.17
C ASN A 122 8.61 -3.79 11.73
N SER A 123 9.38 -3.00 10.98
CA SER A 123 9.06 -2.63 9.60
C SER A 123 9.30 -3.81 8.65
N PHE A 124 8.22 -4.31 8.05
CA PHE A 124 8.31 -5.30 6.98
C PHE A 124 8.57 -4.63 5.63
N THR A 125 7.84 -3.56 5.34
CA THR A 125 8.04 -2.70 4.17
C THR A 125 8.31 -1.28 4.62
N LEU A 126 8.95 -0.52 3.74
CA LEU A 126 9.05 0.93 3.86
C LEU A 126 8.33 1.59 2.69
N HIS A 127 7.69 2.71 2.94
CA HIS A 127 6.95 3.48 1.94
C HIS A 127 7.37 4.94 2.00
N PHE A 128 8.02 5.40 0.94
CA PHE A 128 8.62 6.73 0.82
C PHE A 128 7.68 7.75 0.18
N ALA A 129 6.42 7.82 0.62
CA ALA A 129 5.40 8.67 0.03
C ALA A 129 5.78 10.17 0.00
N GLU A 130 5.48 10.83 -1.12
CA GLU A 130 5.72 12.27 -1.37
C GLU A 130 7.10 12.78 -0.89
N ARG A 131 7.14 13.56 0.19
CA ARG A 131 8.35 14.18 0.74
C ARG A 131 9.36 13.15 1.22
N PHE A 132 8.90 11.95 1.59
CA PHE A 132 9.77 10.90 2.07
C PHE A 132 10.55 10.23 0.93
N LYS A 133 10.25 10.53 -0.35
CA LYS A 133 11.07 10.14 -1.50
C LYS A 133 12.52 10.63 -1.37
N ALA A 134 12.73 11.74 -0.66
CA ALA A 134 14.06 12.24 -0.35
C ALA A 134 14.92 11.22 0.45
N ASN A 135 14.29 10.30 1.18
CA ASN A 135 15.00 9.28 1.96
C ASN A 135 15.49 8.09 1.10
N ILE A 136 14.98 7.91 -0.13
CA ILE A 136 15.30 6.75 -0.97
C ILE A 136 16.81 6.64 -1.20
N GLY A 137 17.47 7.75 -1.53
CA GLY A 137 18.92 7.75 -1.77
C GLY A 137 19.73 7.33 -0.54
N VAL A 138 19.35 7.82 0.64
CA VAL A 138 19.98 7.46 1.91
C VAL A 138 19.73 5.99 2.24
N TYR A 139 18.51 5.51 2.03
CA TYR A 139 18.16 4.11 2.23
C TYR A 139 18.99 3.18 1.34
N CYS A 140 19.05 3.44 0.03
CA CYS A 140 19.85 2.63 -0.89
C CYS A 140 21.35 2.64 -0.56
N ALA A 141 21.87 3.74 -0.01
CA ALA A 141 23.27 3.81 0.44
C ALA A 141 23.52 3.00 1.73
N ALA A 142 22.57 2.98 2.66
CA ALA A 142 22.68 2.24 3.92
C ALA A 142 22.45 0.72 3.75
N PHE A 143 21.62 0.34 2.78
CA PHE A 143 21.30 -1.06 2.47
C PHE A 143 21.69 -1.38 1.02
N PRO A 144 23.00 -1.38 0.70
CA PRO A 144 23.46 -1.63 -0.65
C PRO A 144 23.04 -3.04 -1.08
N GLN A 145 22.40 -3.15 -2.24
CA GLN A 145 22.14 -4.45 -2.82
C GLN A 145 23.46 -5.11 -3.17
N THR A 146 23.74 -6.27 -2.58
CA THR A 146 24.73 -7.18 -3.12
C THR A 146 24.26 -7.52 -4.53
N ARG A 147 24.99 -7.07 -5.56
CA ARG A 147 24.73 -7.54 -6.93
C ARG A 147 24.79 -9.05 -6.87
N LEU A 148 23.64 -9.72 -7.00
CA LEU A 148 23.62 -11.12 -7.39
C LEU A 148 24.39 -11.15 -8.70
N ALA A 149 25.56 -11.79 -8.68
CA ALA A 149 26.30 -12.07 -9.89
C ALA A 149 25.29 -12.71 -10.84
N ARG A 150 25.06 -12.07 -12.00
CA ARG A 150 24.29 -12.71 -13.05
C ARG A 150 25.07 -13.98 -13.36
N GLU A 151 24.49 -15.14 -13.05
CA GLU A 151 24.96 -16.38 -13.64
C GLU A 151 24.76 -16.21 -15.15
N GLU A 152 25.88 -16.12 -15.87
CA GLU A 152 25.96 -16.06 -17.34
C GLU A 152 25.55 -17.40 -17.96
#